data_AF-E0NUV3-F1
#
_entry.id   AF-E0NUV3-F1
#
_cell.length_a   1.000
_cell.length_b   1.000
_cell.length_c   1.000
_cell.angle_alpha   90.00
_cell.angle_beta   90.00
_cell.angle_gamma   90.00
#
_symmetry.space_group_name_H-M   'P 1'
#
loop_
_entity.id
_entity.type
_entity.pdbx_description
1 polymer ?
#
loop_
_entity_poly.entity_id
_entity_poly.type
_entity_poly.pdbx_seq_one_letter_code
_entity_poly.pdbx_strand_id
1 'polypeptide(L)'
;MVLVANAQQTTPNIVITFQESGKSVELAIGGQTGDEFKIDWGDGVLATYSKAAYYKGELKSKTIKVYGDKIMLLRARNLGIEALTVSNAGSLSQIQVGGNSIKQLDLKQAPYLTGLYAEDNKLELLDVTNNKFLRVIDVHNNKLAGEIDCSNMIKLSKVDISDNQYTKLTVPTHNTLQNVNFGNNLLTEIDVKDRKGLEELRCSGNRLTTLDLSGVTALTELYADGNHLTTLDLSGSTKLKTLKADNNLLTQVKTGYNTTLEGVYLYNNALETLDLSQNPNVRYLNVERNRLNTLPTVGHSLLSILIAGHNNIESVNLSDNNNLLQVKLNHNKLTTITVTNLKNMSWLKVDNNRLNELDLSKNKTLTWLECDSNRIDRLDLSHNTYLQWIAAEDNRLGELDLSANKKVQGLSLQNNEFALQAMNDLIGQLQDVSGVTINDYNRAWARILNITMPDADKADIATAKAKGWTVITGATTGIGKMITEQEEVYPIYYVTPAGIISRQPSKGINIVRYSNGTTRKVVF
;
A
#
# COMPACT_ATOMS: atom_id res chain seq x y z
N MET A 1 38.96 -33.05 -48.75
CA MET A 1 37.99 -32.49 -47.80
C MET A 1 38.71 -31.38 -47.05
N VAL A 2 38.54 -30.14 -47.50
CA VAL A 2 39.21 -28.98 -46.89
C VAL A 2 38.48 -28.69 -45.58
N LEU A 3 39.20 -28.80 -44.47
CA LEU A 3 38.77 -28.32 -43.16
C LEU A 3 38.53 -26.81 -43.30
N VAL A 4 37.26 -26.41 -43.27
CA VAL A 4 36.90 -25.01 -43.04
C VAL A 4 37.36 -24.70 -41.61
N ALA A 5 38.47 -23.98 -41.49
CA ALA A 5 38.86 -23.39 -40.22
C ALA A 5 37.68 -22.51 -39.76
N ASN A 6 37.08 -22.85 -38.62
CA ASN A 6 36.12 -21.97 -37.95
C ASN A 6 36.79 -20.61 -37.79
N ALA A 7 36.35 -19.62 -38.57
CA ALA A 7 36.78 -18.25 -38.38
C ALA A 7 36.49 -17.88 -36.92
N GLN A 8 37.53 -17.52 -36.17
CA GLN A 8 37.38 -17.07 -34.79
C GLN A 8 36.44 -15.86 -34.81
N GLN A 9 35.30 -15.97 -34.12
CA GLN A 9 34.35 -14.87 -34.00
C GLN A 9 35.06 -13.68 -33.33
N THR A 10 35.33 -12.64 -34.11
CA THR A 10 36.14 -11.48 -33.66
C THR A 10 35.33 -10.45 -32.89
N THR A 11 34.01 -10.44 -33.07
CA THR A 11 33.10 -9.50 -32.42
C THR A 11 32.40 -10.20 -31.25
N PRO A 12 32.47 -9.67 -30.02
CA PRO A 12 31.77 -10.26 -28.88
C PRO A 12 30.25 -10.13 -29.06
N ASN A 13 29.51 -11.18 -28.68
CA ASN A 13 28.05 -11.16 -28.67
C ASN A 13 27.50 -10.36 -27.48
N ILE A 14 28.18 -10.39 -26.34
CA ILE A 14 27.79 -9.64 -25.15
C ILE A 14 29.01 -8.93 -24.58
N VAL A 15 28.87 -7.64 -24.28
CA VAL A 15 29.89 -6.85 -23.57
C VAL A 15 29.26 -6.31 -22.30
N ILE A 16 29.86 -6.61 -21.15
CA ILE A 16 29.39 -6.15 -19.84
C ILE A 16 30.48 -5.28 -19.22
N THR A 17 30.13 -4.06 -18.86
CA THR A 17 31.03 -3.13 -18.15
C THR A 17 30.53 -2.92 -16.73
N PHE A 18 31.38 -3.18 -15.77
CA PHE A 18 31.17 -3.04 -14.33
C PHE A 18 31.73 -1.72 -13.83
N GLN A 19 31.19 -1.22 -12.72
CA GLN A 19 31.65 0.02 -12.07
C GLN A 19 33.12 -0.07 -11.62
N GLU A 20 33.56 -1.25 -11.19
CA GLU A 20 34.88 -1.52 -10.63
C GLU A 20 35.46 -2.82 -11.20
N SER A 21 36.80 -2.90 -11.24
CA SER A 21 37.55 -4.12 -11.55
C SER A 21 38.13 -4.74 -10.28
N GLY A 22 38.78 -5.90 -10.38
CA GLY A 22 39.47 -6.58 -9.27
C GLY A 22 38.56 -7.31 -8.30
N LYS A 23 37.23 -7.26 -8.50
CA LYS A 23 36.26 -8.04 -7.74
C LYS A 23 35.96 -9.35 -8.45
N SER A 24 35.70 -10.40 -7.67
CA SER A 24 35.12 -11.62 -8.22
C SER A 24 33.62 -11.45 -8.37
N VAL A 25 33.10 -11.75 -9.57
CA VAL A 25 31.67 -11.73 -9.86
C VAL A 25 31.22 -13.13 -10.25
N GLU A 26 29.94 -13.40 -10.01
CA GLU A 26 29.28 -14.63 -10.43
C GLU A 26 28.06 -14.25 -11.27
N LEU A 27 28.03 -14.72 -12.52
CA LEU A 27 26.92 -14.49 -13.44
C LEU A 27 26.51 -15.81 -14.09
N ALA A 28 25.21 -15.98 -14.35
CA ALA A 28 24.73 -17.13 -15.10
C ALA A 28 24.61 -16.80 -16.58
N ILE A 29 25.22 -17.61 -17.43
CA ILE A 29 25.25 -17.42 -18.87
C ILE A 29 25.43 -18.76 -19.59
N GLY A 30 24.98 -18.86 -20.84
CA GLY A 30 25.25 -20.00 -21.72
C GLY A 30 24.02 -20.48 -22.48
N GLY A 31 24.19 -21.60 -23.19
CA GLY A 31 23.18 -22.26 -24.01
C GLY A 31 22.82 -23.66 -23.52
N GLN A 32 22.41 -24.55 -24.43
CA GLN A 32 22.18 -25.95 -24.11
C GLN A 32 23.50 -26.65 -23.79
N THR A 33 23.43 -27.79 -23.10
CA THR A 33 24.63 -28.62 -22.85
C THR A 33 25.25 -29.04 -24.19
N GLY A 34 26.53 -28.74 -24.38
CA GLY A 34 27.27 -28.95 -25.63
C GLY A 34 27.42 -27.70 -26.50
N ASP A 35 26.69 -26.62 -26.21
CA ASP A 35 26.83 -25.35 -26.94
C ASP A 35 28.03 -24.56 -26.39
N GLU A 36 29.12 -24.56 -27.14
CA GLU A 36 30.34 -23.86 -26.75
C GLU A 36 30.22 -22.34 -26.88
N PHE A 37 30.76 -21.63 -25.89
CA PHE A 37 30.93 -20.19 -25.87
C PHE A 37 32.19 -19.83 -25.06
N LYS A 38 32.66 -18.59 -25.17
CA LYS A 38 33.88 -18.13 -24.51
C LYS A 38 33.66 -16.84 -23.74
N ILE A 39 34.31 -16.69 -22.59
CA ILE A 39 34.35 -15.45 -21.81
C ILE A 39 35.80 -14.98 -21.72
N ASP A 40 36.03 -13.71 -22.08
CA ASP A 40 37.21 -12.94 -21.69
C ASP A 40 36.86 -12.15 -20.42
N TRP A 41 37.52 -12.47 -19.31
CA TRP A 41 37.30 -11.85 -17.99
C TRP A 41 38.02 -10.51 -17.82
N GLY A 42 38.58 -9.97 -18.90
CA GLY A 42 39.18 -8.64 -18.98
C GLY A 42 40.71 -8.64 -19.14
N ASP A 43 41.34 -9.81 -19.29
CA ASP A 43 42.77 -9.97 -19.54
C ASP A 43 43.09 -10.32 -21.01
N GLY A 44 42.07 -10.48 -21.86
CA GLY A 44 42.20 -10.90 -23.25
C GLY A 44 42.33 -12.41 -23.43
N VAL A 45 42.29 -13.21 -22.35
CA VAL A 45 42.36 -14.67 -22.40
C VAL A 45 40.96 -15.25 -22.44
N LEU A 46 40.67 -16.02 -23.51
CA LEU A 46 39.37 -16.65 -23.68
C LEU A 46 39.28 -17.97 -22.92
N ALA A 47 38.40 -18.03 -21.92
CA ALA A 47 38.00 -19.27 -21.26
C ALA A 47 36.78 -19.89 -21.97
N THR A 48 36.84 -21.18 -22.29
CA THR A 48 35.75 -21.90 -22.99
C THR A 48 34.80 -22.58 -22.01
N TYR A 49 33.51 -22.50 -22.30
CA TYR A 49 32.40 -23.09 -21.56
C TYR A 49 31.42 -23.74 -22.53
N SER A 50 30.58 -24.67 -22.06
CA SER A 50 29.73 -25.48 -22.95
C SER A 50 28.33 -25.77 -22.42
N LYS A 51 27.84 -25.01 -21.44
CA LYS A 51 26.47 -25.14 -20.91
C LYS A 51 26.03 -23.85 -20.22
N ALA A 52 24.73 -23.66 -20.05
CA ALA A 52 24.19 -22.67 -19.13
C ALA A 52 24.52 -23.05 -17.67
N ALA A 53 25.26 -22.19 -16.97
CA ALA A 53 25.54 -22.33 -15.53
C ALA A 53 25.91 -20.98 -14.92
N TYR A 54 26.04 -20.92 -13.59
CA TYR A 54 26.71 -19.83 -12.91
C TYR A 54 28.23 -19.99 -13.04
N TYR A 55 28.87 -18.93 -13.50
CA TYR A 55 30.31 -18.87 -13.68
C TYR A 55 30.88 -17.75 -12.82
N LYS A 56 31.82 -18.13 -11.97
CA LYS A 56 32.59 -17.22 -11.14
C LYS A 56 33.89 -16.85 -11.85
N GLY A 57 34.16 -15.56 -11.96
CA GLY A 57 35.40 -15.05 -12.53
C GLY A 57 35.87 -13.80 -11.78
N GLU A 58 37.17 -13.55 -11.81
CA GLU A 58 37.75 -12.31 -11.31
C GLU A 58 37.78 -11.29 -12.44
N LEU A 59 37.25 -10.09 -12.19
CA LEU A 59 37.25 -9.00 -13.16
C LEU A 59 38.66 -8.44 -13.34
N LYS A 60 39.41 -8.95 -14.32
CA LYS A 60 40.76 -8.48 -14.64
C LYS A 60 40.78 -7.09 -15.27
N SER A 61 39.64 -6.68 -15.84
CA SER A 61 39.32 -5.30 -16.17
C SER A 61 37.88 -4.97 -15.79
N LYS A 62 37.44 -3.72 -15.98
CA LYS A 62 36.02 -3.34 -15.80
C LYS A 62 35.10 -4.00 -16.83
N THR A 63 35.64 -4.49 -17.93
CA THR A 63 34.85 -5.02 -19.04
C THR A 63 35.13 -6.50 -19.23
N ILE A 64 34.07 -7.29 -19.36
CA ILE A 64 34.15 -8.66 -19.85
C ILE A 64 33.48 -8.76 -21.22
N LYS A 65 33.94 -9.71 -22.01
CA LYS A 65 33.43 -9.96 -23.36
C LYS A 65 33.05 -11.42 -23.50
N VAL A 66 31.88 -11.68 -24.05
CA VAL A 66 31.37 -13.03 -24.26
C VAL A 66 31.18 -13.28 -25.76
N TYR A 67 31.65 -14.43 -26.22
CA TYR A 67 31.65 -14.84 -27.62
C TYR A 67 30.91 -16.18 -27.78
N GLY A 68 30.02 -16.30 -28.76
CA GLY A 68 29.28 -17.51 -29.08
C GLY A 68 27.83 -17.22 -29.47
N ASP A 69 27.38 -17.77 -30.61
CA ASP A 69 26.06 -17.49 -31.17
C ASP A 69 24.91 -18.23 -30.49
N LYS A 70 25.22 -19.21 -29.64
CA LYS A 70 24.24 -20.08 -28.95
C LYS A 70 24.01 -19.71 -27.49
N ILE A 71 24.37 -18.49 -27.09
CA ILE A 71 24.07 -17.99 -25.74
C ILE A 71 22.57 -17.73 -25.64
N MET A 72 21.89 -18.48 -24.78
CA MET A 72 20.42 -18.43 -24.63
C MET A 72 19.96 -17.60 -23.43
N LEU A 73 20.79 -17.48 -22.39
CA LEU A 73 20.43 -16.73 -21.18
C LEU A 73 21.60 -15.87 -20.70
N LEU A 74 21.26 -14.72 -20.13
CA LEU A 74 22.14 -13.88 -19.33
C LEU A 74 21.44 -13.52 -18.01
N ARG A 75 22.03 -13.87 -16.87
CA ARG A 75 21.58 -13.49 -15.53
C ARG A 75 22.73 -12.87 -14.76
N ALA A 76 22.63 -11.58 -14.51
CA ALA A 76 23.69 -10.75 -13.96
C ALA A 76 23.08 -9.63 -13.08
N ARG A 77 22.21 -10.02 -12.13
CA ARG A 77 21.51 -9.10 -11.21
C ARG A 77 22.42 -8.62 -10.09
N ASN A 78 22.28 -7.37 -9.65
CA ASN A 78 23.01 -6.81 -8.50
C ASN A 78 24.55 -6.93 -8.57
N LEU A 79 25.13 -6.82 -9.77
CA LEU A 79 26.58 -6.99 -9.95
C LEU A 79 27.34 -5.66 -10.13
N GLY A 80 26.65 -4.52 -10.05
CA GLY A 80 27.28 -3.22 -10.28
C GLY A 80 27.63 -2.98 -11.76
N ILE A 81 26.79 -3.47 -12.68
CA ILE A 81 26.95 -3.25 -14.13
C ILE A 81 26.55 -1.81 -14.47
N GLU A 82 27.38 -1.08 -15.21
CA GLU A 82 27.08 0.27 -15.69
C GLU A 82 26.71 0.31 -17.18
N ALA A 83 27.16 -0.67 -17.97
CA ALA A 83 26.79 -0.78 -19.37
C ALA A 83 26.70 -2.25 -19.80
N LEU A 84 25.70 -2.53 -20.64
CA LEU A 84 25.49 -3.81 -21.28
C LEU A 84 25.26 -3.57 -22.77
N THR A 85 26.04 -4.23 -23.62
CA THR A 85 25.82 -4.24 -25.07
C THR A 85 25.54 -5.67 -25.51
N VAL A 86 24.47 -5.82 -26.27
CA VAL A 86 24.05 -7.08 -26.88
C VAL A 86 24.21 -6.94 -28.40
N SER A 87 25.05 -7.76 -29.00
CA SER A 87 25.39 -7.77 -30.43
C SER A 87 25.27 -9.20 -30.95
N ASN A 88 24.72 -9.41 -32.14
CA ASN A 88 24.62 -10.75 -32.75
C ASN A 88 24.05 -11.83 -31.79
N ALA A 89 23.09 -11.49 -30.94
CA ALA A 89 22.58 -12.38 -29.89
C ALA A 89 21.28 -13.07 -30.31
N GLY A 90 21.30 -13.68 -31.50
CA GLY A 90 20.11 -14.29 -32.12
C GLY A 90 19.50 -15.44 -31.33
N SER A 91 20.27 -16.13 -30.48
CA SER A 91 19.74 -17.20 -29.63
C SER A 91 19.28 -16.72 -28.24
N LEU A 92 19.52 -15.46 -27.91
CA LEU A 92 19.27 -14.95 -26.56
C LEU A 92 17.77 -14.87 -26.28
N SER A 93 17.33 -15.68 -25.33
CA SER A 93 15.92 -15.87 -24.96
C SER A 93 15.56 -15.18 -23.65
N GLN A 94 16.53 -14.89 -22.79
CA GLN A 94 16.31 -14.28 -21.47
C GLN A 94 17.47 -13.35 -21.09
N ILE A 95 17.13 -12.13 -20.67
CA ILE A 95 18.04 -11.16 -20.04
C ILE A 95 17.51 -10.85 -18.64
N GLN A 96 18.33 -11.06 -17.61
CA GLN A 96 18.06 -10.68 -16.22
C GLN A 96 19.21 -9.84 -15.68
N VAL A 97 19.04 -8.53 -15.65
CA VAL A 97 20.07 -7.54 -15.29
C VAL A 97 19.54 -6.50 -14.31
N GLY A 98 18.50 -6.83 -13.56
CA GLY A 98 17.94 -5.96 -12.54
C GLY A 98 18.91 -5.61 -11.40
N GLY A 99 18.75 -4.43 -10.81
CA GLY A 99 19.56 -3.96 -9.68
C GLY A 99 20.96 -3.50 -10.06
N ASN A 100 21.11 -2.90 -11.24
CA ASN A 100 22.38 -2.42 -11.77
C ASN A 100 22.32 -0.89 -12.02
N SER A 101 23.20 -0.35 -12.85
CA SER A 101 23.26 1.07 -13.20
C SER A 101 23.26 1.29 -14.72
N ILE A 102 22.64 0.37 -15.47
CA ILE A 102 22.59 0.40 -16.94
C ILE A 102 21.73 1.58 -17.39
N LYS A 103 22.24 2.39 -18.30
CA LYS A 103 21.54 3.58 -18.84
C LYS A 103 20.83 3.35 -20.17
N GLN A 104 21.32 2.40 -20.96
CA GLN A 104 20.82 2.10 -22.29
C GLN A 104 20.87 0.59 -22.50
N LEU A 105 19.86 0.06 -23.18
CA LEU A 105 19.77 -1.35 -23.53
C LEU A 105 19.13 -1.48 -24.92
N ASP A 106 19.96 -1.73 -25.94
CA ASP A 106 19.48 -2.02 -27.29
C ASP A 106 19.17 -3.50 -27.45
N LEU A 107 17.93 -3.81 -27.81
CA LEU A 107 17.41 -5.17 -27.97
C LEU A 107 17.21 -5.59 -29.43
N LYS A 108 17.57 -4.75 -30.41
CA LYS A 108 17.39 -5.04 -31.85
C LYS A 108 18.09 -6.31 -32.30
N GLN A 109 19.23 -6.62 -31.68
CA GLN A 109 20.05 -7.80 -31.99
C GLN A 109 19.68 -9.04 -31.14
N ALA A 110 18.56 -9.00 -30.40
CA ALA A 110 18.03 -10.11 -29.62
C ALA A 110 16.53 -10.37 -29.92
N PRO A 111 16.17 -10.67 -31.19
CA PRO A 111 14.77 -10.72 -31.62
C PRO A 111 13.95 -11.87 -31.01
N TYR A 112 14.61 -12.92 -30.50
CA TYR A 112 13.96 -14.10 -29.91
C TYR A 112 13.82 -14.04 -28.38
N LEU A 113 14.01 -12.86 -27.78
CA LEU A 113 13.78 -12.67 -26.35
C LEU A 113 12.36 -13.05 -25.96
N THR A 114 12.27 -13.84 -24.90
CA THR A 114 11.00 -14.26 -24.27
C THR A 114 10.81 -13.65 -22.88
N GLY A 115 11.90 -13.22 -22.23
CA GLY A 115 11.83 -12.54 -20.94
C GLY A 115 12.91 -11.47 -20.79
N LEU A 116 12.48 -10.26 -20.46
CA LEU A 116 13.31 -9.12 -20.14
C LEU A 116 13.06 -8.71 -18.69
N TYR A 117 14.11 -8.74 -17.87
CA TYR A 117 14.10 -8.30 -16.48
C TYR A 117 15.26 -7.32 -16.28
N ALA A 118 14.97 -6.02 -16.34
CA ALA A 118 15.93 -4.92 -16.25
C ALA A 118 15.43 -3.85 -15.28
N GLU A 119 14.72 -4.27 -14.23
CA GLU A 119 14.26 -3.41 -13.13
C GLU A 119 15.41 -2.78 -12.34
N ASP A 120 15.13 -1.76 -11.54
CA ASP A 120 16.12 -1.14 -10.64
C ASP A 120 17.43 -0.77 -11.38
N ASN A 121 17.29 0.00 -12.46
CA ASN A 121 18.39 0.44 -13.30
C ASN A 121 18.30 1.96 -13.55
N LYS A 122 18.99 2.45 -14.57
CA LYS A 122 18.98 3.87 -14.96
C LYS A 122 18.57 4.03 -16.42
N LEU A 123 17.80 3.09 -16.97
CA LEU A 123 17.41 3.08 -18.38
C LEU A 123 16.62 4.34 -18.71
N GLU A 124 17.03 5.04 -19.77
CA GLU A 124 16.38 6.29 -20.23
C GLU A 124 15.53 6.06 -21.48
N LEU A 125 15.84 5.03 -22.26
CA LEU A 125 15.10 4.63 -23.45
C LEU A 125 15.07 3.10 -23.56
N LEU A 126 13.94 2.58 -24.05
CA LEU A 126 13.77 1.16 -24.36
C LEU A 126 12.83 1.01 -25.56
N ASP A 127 13.30 0.32 -26.59
CA ASP A 127 12.47 -0.11 -27.72
C ASP A 127 12.34 -1.63 -27.69
N VAL A 128 11.11 -2.12 -27.59
CA VAL A 128 10.76 -3.55 -27.57
C VAL A 128 10.02 -3.99 -28.83
N THR A 129 9.74 -3.09 -29.77
CA THR A 129 8.85 -3.33 -30.92
C THR A 129 9.26 -4.50 -31.82
N ASN A 130 10.56 -4.82 -31.84
CA ASN A 130 11.11 -5.93 -32.61
C ASN A 130 11.11 -7.28 -31.86
N ASN A 131 10.84 -7.28 -30.56
CA ASN A 131 10.96 -8.46 -29.69
C ASN A 131 9.60 -9.18 -29.53
N LYS A 132 9.04 -9.65 -30.66
CA LYS A 132 7.69 -10.22 -30.76
C LYS A 132 7.42 -11.45 -29.88
N PHE A 133 8.47 -12.12 -29.42
CA PHE A 133 8.37 -13.33 -28.61
C PHE A 133 8.36 -13.06 -27.10
N LEU A 134 8.45 -11.80 -26.67
CA LEU A 134 8.41 -11.44 -25.26
C LEU A 134 7.11 -11.92 -24.62
N ARG A 135 7.26 -12.59 -23.48
CA ARG A 135 6.19 -13.03 -22.60
C ARG A 135 6.17 -12.21 -21.31
N VAL A 136 7.34 -11.76 -20.87
CA VAL A 136 7.51 -10.94 -19.67
C VAL A 136 8.41 -9.75 -20.00
N ILE A 137 7.92 -8.57 -19.66
CA ILE A 137 8.70 -7.33 -19.59
C ILE A 137 8.63 -6.87 -18.13
N ASP A 138 9.79 -6.70 -17.51
CA ASP A 138 9.91 -6.17 -16.15
C ASP A 138 11.04 -5.13 -16.14
N VAL A 139 10.65 -3.85 -16.17
CA VAL A 139 11.58 -2.71 -16.27
C VAL A 139 11.23 -1.62 -15.26
N HIS A 140 10.60 -2.01 -14.15
CA HIS A 140 10.20 -1.08 -13.12
C HIS A 140 11.39 -0.37 -12.47
N ASN A 141 11.15 0.80 -11.87
CA ASN A 141 12.17 1.62 -11.21
C ASN A 141 13.37 1.95 -12.14
N ASN A 142 13.07 2.70 -13.18
CA ASN A 142 14.03 3.20 -14.16
C ASN A 142 13.78 4.70 -14.42
N LYS A 143 14.32 5.24 -15.53
CA LYS A 143 14.09 6.62 -15.99
C LYS A 143 13.44 6.65 -17.36
N LEU A 144 12.71 5.59 -17.71
CA LEU A 144 12.12 5.45 -19.04
C LEU A 144 10.98 6.45 -19.18
N ALA A 145 10.90 7.13 -20.32
CA ALA A 145 9.90 8.16 -20.59
C ALA A 145 9.29 8.00 -21.97
N GLY A 146 8.24 8.77 -22.25
CA GLY A 146 7.55 8.76 -23.54
C GLY A 146 6.59 7.59 -23.68
N GLU A 147 6.68 6.84 -24.77
CA GLU A 147 5.74 5.75 -25.08
C GLU A 147 6.46 4.40 -25.11
N ILE A 148 5.77 3.35 -24.66
CA ILE A 148 6.19 1.96 -24.88
C ILE A 148 5.09 1.20 -25.62
N ASP A 149 5.47 0.59 -26.74
CA ASP A 149 4.56 -0.17 -27.60
C ASP A 149 4.81 -1.67 -27.48
N CYS A 150 3.88 -2.35 -26.81
CA CYS A 150 3.87 -3.80 -26.63
C CYS A 150 2.88 -4.52 -27.58
N SER A 151 2.30 -3.83 -28.56
CA SER A 151 1.23 -4.36 -29.42
C SER A 151 1.62 -5.61 -30.21
N ASN A 152 2.90 -5.71 -30.61
CA ASN A 152 3.42 -6.79 -31.45
C ASN A 152 3.80 -8.08 -30.69
N MET A 153 3.71 -8.09 -29.36
CA MET A 153 4.14 -9.21 -28.52
C MET A 153 3.03 -10.23 -28.43
N ILE A 154 3.00 -11.18 -29.36
CA ILE A 154 1.88 -12.11 -29.57
C ILE A 154 1.62 -13.12 -28.44
N LYS A 155 2.47 -13.15 -27.41
CA LYS A 155 2.39 -14.05 -26.25
C LYS A 155 2.69 -13.32 -24.94
N LEU A 156 2.57 -12.00 -24.90
CA LEU A 156 2.82 -11.24 -23.68
C LEU A 156 1.84 -11.70 -22.60
N SER A 157 2.36 -12.01 -21.41
CA SER A 157 1.56 -12.37 -20.25
C SER A 157 1.71 -11.40 -19.09
N LYS A 158 2.89 -10.78 -18.95
CA LYS A 158 3.19 -9.77 -17.94
C LYS A 158 3.93 -8.58 -18.56
N VAL A 159 3.48 -7.37 -18.23
CA VAL A 159 4.22 -6.13 -18.45
C VAL A 159 4.25 -5.34 -17.15
N ASP A 160 5.47 -5.06 -16.67
CA ASP A 160 5.72 -4.18 -15.52
C ASP A 160 6.66 -3.05 -15.95
N ILE A 161 6.08 -1.86 -16.06
CA ILE A 161 6.77 -0.60 -16.39
C ILE A 161 6.64 0.41 -15.25
N SER A 162 6.28 -0.05 -14.04
CA SER A 162 6.01 0.84 -12.91
C SER A 162 7.23 1.68 -12.49
N ASP A 163 7.01 2.77 -11.76
CA ASP A 163 8.09 3.64 -11.26
C ASP A 163 9.00 4.15 -12.38
N ASN A 164 8.39 4.79 -13.38
CA ASN A 164 9.05 5.38 -14.55
C ASN A 164 8.41 6.74 -14.87
N GLN A 165 8.60 7.24 -16.09
CA GLN A 165 8.09 8.52 -16.58
C GLN A 165 7.34 8.34 -17.91
N TYR A 166 6.79 7.15 -18.18
CA TYR A 166 6.00 6.91 -19.38
C TYR A 166 4.74 7.77 -19.37
N THR A 167 4.34 8.23 -20.56
CA THR A 167 3.08 8.95 -20.80
C THR A 167 2.05 8.07 -21.53
N LYS A 168 2.48 6.93 -22.10
CA LYS A 168 1.61 6.01 -22.81
C LYS A 168 2.14 4.58 -22.80
N LEU A 169 1.23 3.62 -22.66
CA LEU A 169 1.47 2.19 -22.84
C LEU A 169 0.46 1.65 -23.86
N THR A 170 0.95 1.00 -24.91
CA THR A 170 0.10 0.21 -25.82
C THR A 170 0.25 -1.27 -25.48
N VAL A 171 -0.84 -1.93 -25.10
CA VAL A 171 -0.85 -3.38 -24.78
C VAL A 171 -1.32 -4.22 -25.98
N PRO A 172 -0.92 -5.50 -26.07
CA PRO A 172 -1.42 -6.39 -27.11
C PRO A 172 -2.91 -6.73 -26.93
N THR A 173 -3.58 -7.08 -28.04
CA THR A 173 -5.04 -7.29 -28.07
C THR A 173 -5.50 -8.71 -27.69
N HIS A 174 -4.56 -9.64 -27.50
CA HIS A 174 -4.85 -11.04 -27.20
C HIS A 174 -5.19 -11.30 -25.72
N ASN A 175 -5.72 -12.49 -25.43
CA ASN A 175 -6.13 -12.88 -24.07
C ASN A 175 -5.03 -13.55 -23.23
N THR A 176 -3.78 -13.63 -23.68
CA THR A 176 -2.70 -14.18 -22.82
C THR A 176 -2.15 -13.16 -21.83
N LEU A 177 -2.51 -11.87 -21.97
CA LEU A 177 -2.07 -10.80 -21.09
C LEU A 177 -2.83 -10.88 -19.76
N GLN A 178 -2.13 -11.21 -18.68
CA GLN A 178 -2.72 -11.48 -17.36
C GLN A 178 -2.40 -10.40 -16.33
N ASN A 179 -1.19 -9.82 -16.40
CA ASN A 179 -0.71 -8.82 -15.45
C ASN A 179 -0.18 -7.59 -16.20
N VAL A 180 -0.76 -6.44 -15.88
CA VAL A 180 -0.35 -5.14 -16.41
C VAL A 180 -0.11 -4.21 -15.24
N ASN A 181 1.15 -3.86 -15.00
CA ASN A 181 1.57 -2.90 -13.99
C ASN A 181 2.26 -1.69 -14.66
N PHE A 182 1.65 -0.53 -14.53
CA PHE A 182 2.20 0.76 -14.95
C PHE A 182 2.05 1.82 -13.86
N GLY A 183 2.01 1.39 -12.60
CA GLY A 183 1.92 2.32 -11.47
C GLY A 183 3.05 3.36 -11.45
N ASN A 184 2.81 4.52 -10.84
CA ASN A 184 3.78 5.61 -10.69
C ASN A 184 4.43 6.02 -12.02
N ASN A 185 3.59 6.45 -12.96
CA ASN A 185 3.97 6.99 -14.26
C ASN A 185 3.17 8.26 -14.54
N LEU A 186 3.14 8.73 -15.79
CA LEU A 186 2.47 9.95 -16.22
C LEU A 186 1.33 9.68 -17.21
N LEU A 187 0.78 8.46 -17.25
CA LEU A 187 -0.25 8.08 -18.22
C LEU A 187 -1.55 8.84 -17.95
N THR A 188 -2.18 9.32 -19.03
CA THR A 188 -3.51 9.95 -19.01
C THR A 188 -4.62 9.01 -19.48
N GLU A 189 -4.25 7.96 -20.22
CA GLU A 189 -5.17 6.97 -20.77
C GLU A 189 -4.51 5.58 -20.86
N ILE A 190 -5.34 4.56 -20.97
CA ILE A 190 -4.95 3.19 -21.30
C ILE A 190 -6.13 2.49 -21.99
N ASP A 191 -5.86 1.71 -23.04
CA ASP A 191 -6.86 0.83 -23.65
C ASP A 191 -6.64 -0.63 -23.20
N VAL A 192 -7.47 -1.06 -22.26
CA VAL A 192 -7.57 -2.45 -21.80
C VAL A 192 -8.93 -3.07 -22.13
N LYS A 193 -9.71 -2.45 -23.01
CA LYS A 193 -11.03 -2.95 -23.37
C LYS A 193 -10.93 -4.34 -23.98
N ASP A 194 -11.85 -5.22 -23.61
CA ASP A 194 -11.95 -6.60 -24.09
C ASP A 194 -10.71 -7.48 -23.81
N ARG A 195 -9.83 -7.11 -22.88
CA ARG A 195 -8.71 -7.95 -22.42
C ARG A 195 -9.21 -9.01 -21.44
N LYS A 196 -9.90 -10.02 -21.98
CA LYS A 196 -10.61 -11.07 -21.23
C LYS A 196 -9.70 -11.94 -20.35
N GLY A 197 -8.40 -11.96 -20.62
CA GLY A 197 -7.41 -12.67 -19.81
C GLY A 197 -6.74 -11.83 -18.72
N LEU A 198 -7.01 -10.52 -18.65
CA LEU A 198 -6.38 -9.64 -17.66
C LEU A 198 -6.95 -9.93 -16.28
N GLU A 199 -6.10 -10.43 -15.40
CA GLU A 199 -6.42 -10.84 -14.03
C GLU A 199 -6.03 -9.77 -13.01
N GLU A 200 -5.01 -8.97 -13.32
CA GLU A 200 -4.45 -7.96 -12.44
C GLU A 200 -4.08 -6.69 -13.22
N LEU A 201 -4.63 -5.55 -12.78
CA LEU A 201 -4.33 -4.23 -13.33
C LEU A 201 -3.85 -3.30 -12.22
N ARG A 202 -2.59 -2.87 -12.31
CA ARG A 202 -1.97 -1.89 -11.41
C ARG A 202 -1.66 -0.61 -12.16
N CYS A 203 -2.42 0.44 -11.89
CA CYS A 203 -2.35 1.74 -12.54
C CYS A 203 -2.27 2.91 -11.55
N SER A 204 -1.94 2.63 -10.29
CA SER A 204 -1.83 3.63 -9.22
C SER A 204 -0.85 4.76 -9.55
N GLY A 205 -1.06 5.97 -9.04
CA GLY A 205 -0.11 7.07 -9.20
C GLY A 205 0.11 7.50 -10.66
N ASN A 206 -0.97 7.63 -11.43
CA ASN A 206 -0.97 8.14 -12.80
C ASN A 206 -1.86 9.40 -12.90
N ARG A 207 -2.23 9.78 -14.13
CA ARG A 207 -3.10 10.94 -14.41
C ARG A 207 -4.36 10.50 -15.16
N LEU A 208 -4.80 9.26 -14.97
CA LEU A 208 -5.97 8.72 -15.64
C LEU A 208 -7.23 9.49 -15.23
N THR A 209 -7.99 9.98 -16.19
CA THR A 209 -9.29 10.62 -15.96
C THR A 209 -10.45 9.64 -16.14
N THR A 210 -10.22 8.59 -16.94
CA THR A 210 -11.18 7.52 -17.23
C THR A 210 -10.48 6.19 -17.27
N LEU A 211 -11.20 5.11 -16.96
CA LEU A 211 -10.73 3.74 -17.08
C LEU A 211 -11.89 2.86 -17.57
N ASP A 212 -11.86 2.48 -18.85
CA ASP A 212 -12.87 1.59 -19.43
C ASP A 212 -12.45 0.13 -19.21
N LEU A 213 -13.19 -0.57 -18.35
CA LEU A 213 -12.98 -1.99 -18.03
C LEU A 213 -14.00 -2.90 -18.73
N SER A 214 -14.70 -2.39 -19.75
CA SER A 214 -15.64 -3.18 -20.54
C SER A 214 -14.96 -4.40 -21.14
N GLY A 215 -15.53 -5.59 -20.90
CA GLY A 215 -15.00 -6.85 -21.40
C GLY A 215 -13.80 -7.42 -20.62
N VAL A 216 -13.34 -6.77 -19.54
CA VAL A 216 -12.25 -7.25 -18.67
C VAL A 216 -12.79 -8.20 -17.59
N THR A 217 -13.30 -9.36 -18.02
CA THR A 217 -14.09 -10.27 -17.18
C THR A 217 -13.28 -11.17 -16.25
N ALA A 218 -11.96 -11.27 -16.44
CA ALA A 218 -11.09 -12.08 -15.58
C ALA A 218 -10.46 -11.30 -14.42
N LEU A 219 -10.69 -9.99 -14.34
CA LEU A 219 -10.05 -9.11 -13.36
C LEU A 219 -10.37 -9.56 -11.94
N THR A 220 -9.33 -9.85 -11.16
CA THR A 220 -9.40 -10.25 -9.76
C THR A 220 -8.85 -9.17 -8.82
N GLU A 221 -7.92 -8.35 -9.30
CA GLU A 221 -7.36 -7.24 -8.54
C GLU A 221 -7.25 -5.97 -9.39
N LEU A 222 -7.74 -4.86 -8.85
CA LEU A 222 -7.60 -3.54 -9.42
C LEU A 222 -6.97 -2.58 -8.42
N TYR A 223 -5.84 -1.98 -8.80
CA TYR A 223 -5.16 -0.92 -8.06
C TYR A 223 -5.10 0.33 -8.94
N ALA A 224 -5.97 1.30 -8.65
CA ALA A 224 -6.16 2.53 -9.41
C ALA A 224 -6.08 3.79 -8.53
N ASP A 225 -5.46 3.67 -7.35
CA ASP A 225 -5.32 4.78 -6.41
C ASP A 225 -4.43 5.93 -6.94
N GLY A 226 -4.67 7.16 -6.49
CA GLY A 226 -3.84 8.30 -6.90
C GLY A 226 -3.95 8.64 -8.39
N ASN A 227 -5.17 8.71 -8.91
CA ASN A 227 -5.49 9.12 -10.27
C ASN A 227 -6.50 10.29 -10.25
N HIS A 228 -7.10 10.60 -11.40
CA HIS A 228 -8.12 11.65 -11.56
C HIS A 228 -9.46 11.05 -12.03
N LEU A 229 -9.75 9.80 -11.68
CA LEU A 229 -10.96 9.11 -12.09
C LEU A 229 -12.19 9.78 -11.45
N THR A 230 -13.20 10.10 -12.26
CA THR A 230 -14.47 10.67 -11.78
C THR A 230 -15.56 9.63 -11.60
N THR A 231 -15.48 8.53 -12.34
CA THR A 231 -16.41 7.40 -12.26
C THR A 231 -15.67 6.11 -12.48
N LEU A 232 -16.16 5.01 -11.90
CA LEU A 232 -15.62 3.67 -12.14
C LEU A 232 -16.75 2.65 -12.29
N ASP A 233 -16.77 1.95 -13.41
CA ASP A 233 -17.73 0.88 -13.68
C ASP A 233 -17.02 -0.48 -13.70
N LEU A 234 -17.32 -1.30 -12.70
CA LEU A 234 -16.78 -2.63 -12.47
C LEU A 234 -17.85 -3.71 -12.67
N SER A 235 -19.01 -3.36 -13.22
CA SER A 235 -20.14 -4.29 -13.37
C SER A 235 -19.80 -5.50 -14.24
N GLY A 236 -18.85 -5.37 -15.17
CA GLY A 236 -18.31 -6.47 -15.98
C GLY A 236 -17.21 -7.31 -15.32
N SER A 237 -16.60 -6.82 -14.22
CA SER A 237 -15.48 -7.46 -13.52
C SER A 237 -15.97 -8.36 -12.38
N THR A 238 -16.79 -9.36 -12.73
CA THR A 238 -17.54 -10.22 -11.77
C THR A 238 -16.67 -11.15 -10.92
N LYS A 239 -15.35 -11.21 -11.18
CA LYS A 239 -14.36 -11.98 -10.41
C LYS A 239 -13.48 -11.12 -9.50
N LEU A 240 -13.75 -9.81 -9.42
CA LEU A 240 -12.91 -8.88 -8.68
C LEU A 240 -13.00 -9.15 -7.18
N LYS A 241 -11.85 -9.38 -6.53
CA LYS A 241 -11.71 -9.61 -5.09
C LYS A 241 -11.31 -8.36 -4.34
N THR A 242 -10.47 -7.55 -4.95
CA THR A 242 -9.89 -6.35 -4.35
C THR A 242 -10.04 -5.16 -5.28
N LEU A 243 -10.71 -4.12 -4.79
CA LEU A 243 -10.79 -2.80 -5.41
C LEU A 243 -10.03 -1.78 -4.58
N LYS A 244 -8.95 -1.21 -5.13
CA LYS A 244 -8.31 -0.01 -4.59
C LYS A 244 -8.41 1.15 -5.55
N ALA A 245 -9.11 2.19 -5.15
CA ALA A 245 -9.23 3.44 -5.91
C ALA A 245 -9.20 4.66 -4.98
N ASP A 246 -8.40 4.58 -3.92
CA ASP A 246 -8.16 5.69 -2.99
C ASP A 246 -7.61 6.92 -3.72
N ASN A 247 -7.84 8.12 -3.20
CA ASN A 247 -7.29 9.37 -3.74
C ASN A 247 -7.61 9.58 -5.23
N ASN A 248 -8.89 9.58 -5.55
CA ASN A 248 -9.42 9.91 -6.87
C ASN A 248 -10.48 11.03 -6.73
N LEU A 249 -11.24 11.28 -7.80
CA LEU A 249 -12.35 12.23 -7.82
C LEU A 249 -13.69 11.50 -8.00
N LEU A 250 -13.79 10.25 -7.53
CA LEU A 250 -14.94 9.39 -7.81
C LEU A 250 -16.21 9.96 -7.18
N THR A 251 -17.21 10.24 -8.01
CA THR A 251 -18.58 10.56 -7.58
C THR A 251 -19.50 9.34 -7.69
N GLN A 252 -19.11 8.34 -8.47
CA GLN A 252 -19.85 7.10 -8.66
C GLN A 252 -18.92 5.90 -8.84
N VAL A 253 -19.24 4.80 -8.14
CA VAL A 253 -18.68 3.47 -8.37
C VAL A 253 -19.83 2.49 -8.58
N LYS A 254 -19.76 1.70 -9.65
CA LYS A 254 -20.69 0.60 -9.91
C LYS A 254 -19.94 -0.71 -9.78
N THR A 255 -20.30 -1.54 -8.80
CA THR A 255 -19.64 -2.83 -8.55
C THR A 255 -20.33 -4.01 -9.25
N GLY A 256 -21.62 -3.87 -9.59
CA GLY A 256 -22.43 -4.95 -10.17
C GLY A 256 -22.55 -6.18 -9.25
N TYR A 257 -23.03 -7.29 -9.82
CA TYR A 257 -23.10 -8.57 -9.12
C TYR A 257 -21.71 -9.21 -9.04
N ASN A 258 -21.00 -8.92 -7.96
CA ASN A 258 -19.67 -9.44 -7.72
C ASN A 258 -19.60 -10.03 -6.30
N THR A 259 -19.83 -11.33 -6.23
CA THR A 259 -19.80 -12.11 -4.99
C THR A 259 -18.39 -12.46 -4.53
N THR A 260 -17.36 -12.17 -5.33
CA THR A 260 -15.96 -12.40 -4.93
C THR A 260 -15.33 -11.21 -4.24
N LEU A 261 -15.98 -10.04 -4.26
CA LEU A 261 -15.44 -8.80 -3.70
C LEU A 261 -15.33 -8.88 -2.17
N GLU A 262 -14.11 -8.79 -1.66
CA GLU A 262 -13.79 -8.88 -0.23
C GLU A 262 -13.25 -7.57 0.33
N GLY A 263 -12.47 -6.82 -0.47
CA GLY A 263 -11.82 -5.58 -0.06
C GLY A 263 -12.17 -4.39 -0.95
N VAL A 264 -12.76 -3.35 -0.34
CA VAL A 264 -13.15 -2.10 -1.00
C VAL A 264 -12.43 -0.94 -0.33
N TYR A 265 -11.54 -0.27 -1.07
CA TYR A 265 -10.74 0.87 -0.62
C TYR A 265 -11.04 2.07 -1.54
N LEU A 266 -11.78 3.04 -1.00
CA LEU A 266 -12.29 4.22 -1.67
C LEU A 266 -12.02 5.50 -0.87
N TYR A 267 -10.97 5.50 -0.04
CA TYR A 267 -10.54 6.64 0.76
C TYR A 267 -10.32 7.88 -0.09
N ASN A 268 -10.72 9.06 0.41
CA ASN A 268 -10.47 10.36 -0.22
C ASN A 268 -10.98 10.42 -1.68
N ASN A 269 -12.29 10.45 -1.80
CA ASN A 269 -13.04 10.58 -3.05
C ASN A 269 -14.20 11.59 -2.85
N ALA A 270 -15.15 11.63 -3.77
CA ALA A 270 -16.30 12.54 -3.71
C ALA A 270 -17.64 11.78 -3.73
N LEU A 271 -17.69 10.56 -3.19
CA LEU A 271 -18.89 9.71 -3.22
C LEU A 271 -19.96 10.26 -2.27
N GLU A 272 -21.16 10.50 -2.80
CA GLU A 272 -22.35 10.85 -2.01
C GLU A 272 -23.20 9.63 -1.65
N THR A 273 -23.12 8.59 -2.49
CA THR A 273 -23.76 7.30 -2.31
C THR A 273 -22.82 6.19 -2.76
N LEU A 274 -22.98 5.01 -2.17
CA LEU A 274 -22.36 3.78 -2.62
C LEU A 274 -23.37 2.65 -2.43
N ASP A 275 -23.52 1.77 -3.41
CA ASP A 275 -24.36 0.57 -3.32
C ASP A 275 -23.47 -0.66 -3.41
N LEU A 276 -23.49 -1.48 -2.36
CA LEU A 276 -22.80 -2.77 -2.27
C LEU A 276 -23.79 -3.93 -2.03
N SER A 277 -25.10 -3.72 -2.22
CA SER A 277 -26.13 -4.73 -1.95
C SER A 277 -25.93 -6.05 -2.71
N GLN A 278 -25.20 -6.01 -3.83
CA GLN A 278 -24.85 -7.16 -4.66
C GLN A 278 -23.44 -7.73 -4.38
N ASN A 279 -22.80 -7.30 -3.29
CA ASN A 279 -21.45 -7.69 -2.89
C ASN A 279 -21.42 -8.26 -1.45
N PRO A 280 -22.16 -9.35 -1.16
CA PRO A 280 -22.40 -9.82 0.21
C PRO A 280 -21.14 -10.29 0.97
N ASN A 281 -20.03 -10.53 0.25
CA ASN A 281 -18.79 -11.08 0.80
C ASN A 281 -17.76 -10.00 1.18
N VAL A 282 -18.10 -8.71 1.15
CA VAL A 282 -17.20 -7.63 1.58
C VAL A 282 -16.86 -7.80 3.07
N ARG A 283 -15.55 -7.81 3.35
CA ARG A 283 -14.95 -7.96 4.70
C ARG A 283 -14.25 -6.69 5.17
N TYR A 284 -13.71 -5.92 4.23
CA TYR A 284 -13.01 -4.67 4.49
C TYR A 284 -13.63 -3.56 3.65
N LEU A 285 -14.14 -2.53 4.32
CA LEU A 285 -14.69 -1.34 3.69
C LEU A 285 -14.01 -0.09 4.24
N ASN A 286 -13.27 0.61 3.37
CA ASN A 286 -12.78 1.94 3.64
C ASN A 286 -13.40 2.94 2.66
N VAL A 287 -14.23 3.84 3.18
CA VAL A 287 -14.89 4.95 2.47
C VAL A 287 -14.65 6.28 3.19
N GLU A 288 -13.61 6.35 4.01
CA GLU A 288 -13.26 7.56 4.74
C GLU A 288 -12.92 8.73 3.79
N ARG A 289 -13.24 9.97 4.21
CA ARG A 289 -13.09 11.18 3.39
C ARG A 289 -13.86 11.09 2.07
N ASN A 290 -15.17 10.92 2.20
CA ASN A 290 -16.12 11.04 1.09
C ASN A 290 -17.21 12.04 1.50
N ARG A 291 -18.38 11.98 0.85
CA ARG A 291 -19.54 12.83 1.14
C ARG A 291 -20.78 11.98 1.45
N LEU A 292 -20.59 10.73 1.89
CA LEU A 292 -21.67 9.77 2.10
C LEU A 292 -22.63 10.27 3.18
N ASN A 293 -23.93 10.18 2.90
CA ASN A 293 -24.98 10.46 3.87
C ASN A 293 -25.44 9.18 4.60
N THR A 294 -25.24 8.01 3.98
CA THR A 294 -25.59 6.69 4.50
C THR A 294 -24.50 5.68 4.21
N LEU A 295 -24.36 4.66 5.05
CA LEU A 295 -23.39 3.57 4.84
C LEU A 295 -24.00 2.39 4.06
N PRO A 296 -23.23 1.77 3.15
CA PRO A 296 -23.64 0.57 2.43
C PRO A 296 -23.35 -0.71 3.24
N THR A 297 -23.83 -0.79 4.48
CA THR A 297 -23.51 -1.90 5.41
C THR A 297 -24.66 -2.88 5.61
N VAL A 298 -25.87 -2.54 5.16
CA VAL A 298 -27.04 -3.42 5.27
C VAL A 298 -26.78 -4.75 4.56
N GLY A 299 -27.04 -5.87 5.24
CA GLY A 299 -26.82 -7.22 4.70
C GLY A 299 -25.37 -7.72 4.67
N HIS A 300 -24.39 -6.91 5.11
CA HIS A 300 -22.97 -7.27 5.08
C HIS A 300 -22.52 -7.96 6.37
N SER A 301 -23.02 -9.17 6.62
CA SER A 301 -22.76 -9.91 7.86
C SER A 301 -21.31 -10.36 8.02
N LEU A 302 -20.54 -10.45 6.93
CA LEU A 302 -19.12 -10.81 6.90
C LEU A 302 -18.17 -9.62 7.11
N LEU A 303 -18.70 -8.38 7.20
CA LEU A 303 -17.89 -7.19 7.38
C LEU A 303 -17.10 -7.26 8.70
N SER A 304 -15.78 -7.13 8.62
CA SER A 304 -14.85 -7.22 9.76
C SER A 304 -14.22 -5.88 10.12
N ILE A 305 -13.94 -5.04 9.12
CA ILE A 305 -13.35 -3.71 9.30
C ILE A 305 -14.16 -2.69 8.52
N LEU A 306 -14.64 -1.67 9.23
CA LEU A 306 -15.37 -0.53 8.69
C LEU A 306 -14.63 0.77 9.03
N ILE A 307 -14.20 1.48 8.00
CA ILE A 307 -13.55 2.80 8.11
C ILE A 307 -14.35 3.77 7.24
N ALA A 308 -15.07 4.68 7.88
CA ALA A 308 -15.95 5.64 7.20
C ALA A 308 -15.96 7.01 7.88
N GLY A 309 -14.83 7.40 8.47
CA GLY A 309 -14.65 8.73 9.01
C GLY A 309 -14.74 9.83 7.94
N HIS A 310 -14.90 11.10 8.36
CA HIS A 310 -14.97 12.25 7.45
C HIS A 310 -16.02 12.08 6.33
N ASN A 311 -17.27 11.89 6.74
CA ASN A 311 -18.44 11.81 5.85
C ASN A 311 -19.58 12.67 6.41
N ASN A 312 -20.79 12.55 5.84
CA ASN A 312 -21.99 13.30 6.25
C ASN A 312 -23.02 12.40 6.96
N ILE A 313 -22.61 11.30 7.59
CA ILE A 313 -23.53 10.28 8.11
C ILE A 313 -24.18 10.79 9.40
N GLU A 314 -25.52 10.77 9.45
CA GLU A 314 -26.30 11.28 10.60
C GLU A 314 -26.74 10.18 11.57
N SER A 315 -26.92 8.95 11.08
CA SER A 315 -27.22 7.79 11.90
C SER A 315 -26.73 6.51 11.24
N VAL A 316 -26.47 5.48 12.04
CA VAL A 316 -26.09 4.17 11.53
C VAL A 316 -26.60 3.06 12.42
N ASN A 317 -27.13 2.01 11.80
CA ASN A 317 -27.45 0.75 12.45
C ASN A 317 -26.51 -0.35 11.95
N LEU A 318 -25.69 -0.91 12.85
CA LEU A 318 -24.73 -1.98 12.54
C LEU A 318 -25.17 -3.33 13.13
N SER A 319 -26.44 -3.48 13.50
CA SER A 319 -26.95 -4.69 14.18
C SER A 319 -26.85 -5.98 13.35
N ASP A 320 -26.70 -5.86 12.03
CA ASP A 320 -26.53 -7.00 11.12
C ASP A 320 -25.06 -7.37 10.88
N ASN A 321 -24.11 -6.52 11.30
CA ASN A 321 -22.68 -6.62 10.99
C ASN A 321 -21.89 -7.33 12.10
N ASN A 322 -22.38 -8.50 12.55
CA ASN A 322 -21.92 -9.19 13.78
C ASN A 322 -20.45 -9.61 13.81
N ASN A 323 -19.75 -9.59 12.67
CA ASN A 323 -18.33 -9.92 12.56
C ASN A 323 -17.39 -8.71 12.67
N LEU A 324 -17.93 -7.49 12.87
CA LEU A 324 -17.10 -6.30 13.01
C LEU A 324 -16.16 -6.41 14.22
N LEU A 325 -14.88 -6.19 13.95
CA LEU A 325 -13.81 -6.09 14.92
C LEU A 325 -13.44 -4.62 15.17
N GLN A 326 -13.47 -3.81 14.11
CA GLN A 326 -13.09 -2.40 14.13
C GLN A 326 -14.12 -1.54 13.40
N VAL A 327 -14.56 -0.49 14.08
CA VAL A 327 -15.49 0.51 13.54
C VAL A 327 -14.90 1.90 13.74
N LYS A 328 -14.66 2.62 12.64
CA LYS A 328 -14.24 4.02 12.64
C LYS A 328 -15.23 4.89 11.89
N LEU A 329 -15.86 5.80 12.61
CA LEU A 329 -16.91 6.72 12.14
C LEU A 329 -16.64 8.17 12.59
N ASN A 330 -15.38 8.48 12.89
CA ASN A 330 -14.93 9.80 13.32
C ASN A 330 -15.29 10.91 12.32
N HIS A 331 -15.50 12.14 12.79
CA HIS A 331 -15.83 13.28 11.92
C HIS A 331 -17.03 13.03 11.00
N ASN A 332 -18.17 12.69 11.59
CA ASN A 332 -19.46 12.57 10.90
C ASN A 332 -20.47 13.52 11.56
N LYS A 333 -21.77 13.28 11.33
CA LYS A 333 -22.87 14.04 11.93
C LYS A 333 -23.72 13.15 12.82
N LEU A 334 -23.18 12.04 13.33
CA LEU A 334 -23.94 11.01 14.03
C LEU A 334 -24.64 11.58 15.25
N THR A 335 -25.96 11.50 15.27
CA THR A 335 -26.78 11.73 16.48
C THR A 335 -27.11 10.43 17.18
N THR A 336 -27.12 9.32 16.45
CA THR A 336 -27.37 7.97 16.97
C THR A 336 -26.49 6.93 16.29
N ILE A 337 -26.15 5.88 17.03
CA ILE A 337 -25.44 4.72 16.53
C ILE A 337 -25.96 3.46 17.23
N THR A 338 -26.21 2.39 16.48
CA THR A 338 -26.60 1.10 17.05
C THR A 338 -25.50 0.06 16.82
N VAL A 339 -24.87 -0.41 17.91
CA VAL A 339 -23.79 -1.41 17.93
C VAL A 339 -24.11 -2.64 18.78
N THR A 340 -25.40 -2.84 19.11
CA THR A 340 -25.87 -3.81 20.12
C THR A 340 -25.54 -5.28 19.81
N ASN A 341 -25.28 -5.65 18.56
CA ASN A 341 -24.91 -7.02 18.18
C ASN A 341 -23.43 -7.23 17.86
N LEU A 342 -22.59 -6.20 18.00
CA LEU A 342 -21.15 -6.27 17.67
C LEU A 342 -20.34 -6.91 18.81
N LYS A 343 -20.54 -8.22 19.00
CA LYS A 343 -19.99 -9.00 20.13
C LYS A 343 -18.46 -9.18 20.10
N ASN A 344 -17.85 -9.03 18.93
CA ASN A 344 -16.41 -9.22 18.72
C ASN A 344 -15.66 -7.89 18.53
N MET A 345 -16.35 -6.76 18.60
CA MET A 345 -15.74 -5.45 18.39
C MET A 345 -14.71 -5.17 19.49
N SER A 346 -13.48 -4.88 19.09
CA SER A 346 -12.38 -4.52 19.99
C SER A 346 -12.01 -3.03 19.92
N TRP A 347 -12.36 -2.37 18.82
CA TRP A 347 -12.07 -0.96 18.59
C TRP A 347 -13.28 -0.21 18.03
N LEU A 348 -13.75 0.77 18.80
CA LEU A 348 -14.75 1.74 18.38
C LEU A 348 -14.16 3.15 18.39
N LYS A 349 -14.25 3.83 17.25
CA LYS A 349 -13.87 5.23 17.07
C LYS A 349 -15.05 6.01 16.48
N VAL A 350 -15.65 6.89 17.27
CA VAL A 350 -16.86 7.68 16.97
C VAL A 350 -16.71 9.15 17.40
N ASP A 351 -15.48 9.60 17.56
CA ASP A 351 -15.17 10.98 17.93
C ASP A 351 -15.64 11.99 16.88
N ASN A 352 -15.71 13.26 17.27
CA ASN A 352 -16.10 14.35 16.38
C ASN A 352 -17.46 14.10 15.72
N ASN A 353 -18.48 13.85 16.55
CA ASN A 353 -19.85 13.59 16.14
C ASN A 353 -20.83 14.43 16.99
N ARG A 354 -22.10 14.04 17.05
CA ARG A 354 -23.17 14.74 17.79
C ARG A 354 -23.94 13.80 18.71
N LEU A 355 -23.30 12.72 19.17
CA LEU A 355 -23.92 11.71 20.02
C LEU A 355 -24.22 12.30 21.40
N ASN A 356 -25.45 12.08 21.88
CA ASN A 356 -25.82 12.40 23.28
C ASN A 356 -25.76 11.15 24.17
N GLU A 357 -25.94 9.97 23.56
CA GLU A 357 -25.90 8.69 24.25
C GLU A 357 -25.07 7.69 23.44
N LEU A 358 -24.48 6.72 24.15
CA LEU A 358 -23.71 5.64 23.54
C LEU A 358 -23.89 4.35 24.34
N ASP A 359 -24.77 3.46 23.89
CA ASP A 359 -24.98 2.14 24.50
C ASP A 359 -23.91 1.14 24.04
N LEU A 360 -23.01 0.79 24.96
CA LEU A 360 -21.95 -0.21 24.75
C LEU A 360 -22.17 -1.50 25.56
N SER A 361 -23.35 -1.68 26.16
CA SER A 361 -23.65 -2.76 27.12
C SER A 361 -23.45 -4.18 26.56
N LYS A 362 -23.49 -4.32 25.23
CA LYS A 362 -23.30 -5.60 24.52
C LYS A 362 -21.89 -5.81 23.97
N ASN A 363 -21.05 -4.77 23.94
CA ASN A 363 -19.72 -4.79 23.32
C ASN A 363 -18.63 -5.20 24.33
N LYS A 364 -18.77 -6.37 24.92
CA LYS A 364 -17.95 -6.83 26.07
C LYS A 364 -16.47 -7.04 25.74
N THR A 365 -16.12 -7.20 24.47
CA THR A 365 -14.74 -7.39 23.98
C THR A 365 -14.01 -6.08 23.71
N LEU A 366 -14.66 -4.93 23.91
CA LEU A 366 -14.10 -3.62 23.58
C LEU A 366 -12.83 -3.37 24.40
N THR A 367 -11.71 -3.08 23.72
CA THR A 367 -10.42 -2.74 24.33
C THR A 367 -10.06 -1.28 24.13
N TRP A 368 -10.63 -0.65 23.11
CA TRP A 368 -10.27 0.69 22.66
C TRP A 368 -11.52 1.49 22.30
N LEU A 369 -11.72 2.61 22.99
CA LEU A 369 -12.84 3.53 22.78
C LEU A 369 -12.31 4.95 22.56
N GLU A 370 -12.67 5.53 21.42
CA GLU A 370 -12.53 6.95 21.11
C GLU A 370 -13.94 7.51 20.85
N CYS A 371 -14.48 8.27 21.79
CA CYS A 371 -15.79 8.92 21.70
C CYS A 371 -15.73 10.40 22.07
N ASP A 372 -14.54 11.00 21.98
CA ASP A 372 -14.32 12.42 22.25
C ASP A 372 -15.06 13.36 21.30
N SER A 373 -15.15 14.64 21.64
CA SER A 373 -15.78 15.67 20.79
C SER A 373 -17.22 15.30 20.39
N ASN A 374 -18.04 14.98 21.39
CA ASN A 374 -19.46 14.62 21.25
C ASN A 374 -20.30 15.44 22.25
N ARG A 375 -21.49 14.98 22.62
CA ARG A 375 -22.40 15.62 23.59
C ARG A 375 -22.84 14.63 24.68
N ILE A 376 -22.03 13.62 24.95
CA ILE A 376 -22.35 12.54 25.89
C ILE A 376 -22.30 13.11 27.30
N ASP A 377 -23.40 12.98 28.05
CA ASP A 377 -23.52 13.42 29.44
C ASP A 377 -23.35 12.26 30.44
N ARG A 378 -23.68 11.04 30.01
CA ARG A 378 -23.48 9.81 30.77
C ARG A 378 -22.91 8.70 29.90
N LEU A 379 -21.89 8.02 30.41
CA LEU A 379 -21.24 6.90 29.74
C LEU A 379 -21.16 5.69 30.69
N ASP A 380 -21.98 4.67 30.45
CA ASP A 380 -21.93 3.41 31.19
C ASP A 380 -20.94 2.44 30.53
N LEU A 381 -19.83 2.16 31.23
CA LEU A 381 -18.78 1.24 30.79
C LEU A 381 -18.73 -0.05 31.64
N SER A 382 -19.73 -0.29 32.50
CA SER A 382 -19.75 -1.42 33.46
C SER A 382 -19.63 -2.80 32.81
N HIS A 383 -20.01 -2.91 31.54
CA HIS A 383 -19.97 -4.15 30.76
C HIS A 383 -18.71 -4.31 29.91
N ASN A 384 -17.87 -3.28 29.80
CA ASN A 384 -16.70 -3.23 28.91
C ASN A 384 -15.40 -3.48 29.69
N THR A 385 -15.34 -4.62 30.38
CA THR A 385 -14.27 -4.95 31.36
C THR A 385 -12.88 -5.16 30.73
N TYR A 386 -12.80 -5.22 29.40
CA TYR A 386 -11.56 -5.36 28.64
C TYR A 386 -10.94 -4.03 28.18
N LEU A 387 -11.60 -2.89 28.44
CA LEU A 387 -11.11 -1.57 28.05
C LEU A 387 -9.70 -1.31 28.59
N GLN A 388 -8.82 -0.84 27.72
CA GLN A 388 -7.45 -0.43 28.01
C GLN A 388 -7.24 1.07 27.77
N TRP A 389 -7.85 1.59 26.71
CA TRP A 389 -7.81 3.01 26.35
C TRP A 389 -9.22 3.58 26.23
N ILE A 390 -9.42 4.74 26.84
CA ILE A 390 -10.65 5.53 26.77
C ILE A 390 -10.26 6.98 26.46
N ALA A 391 -10.67 7.48 25.29
CA ALA A 391 -10.69 8.89 24.96
C ALA A 391 -12.15 9.36 24.92
N ALA A 392 -12.51 10.25 25.83
CA ALA A 392 -13.85 10.80 26.00
C ALA A 392 -13.81 12.29 26.38
N GLU A 393 -12.74 12.98 26.01
CA GLU A 393 -12.62 14.43 26.13
C GLU A 393 -13.68 15.19 25.32
N ASP A 394 -13.84 16.48 25.60
CA ASP A 394 -14.75 17.37 24.87
C ASP A 394 -16.18 16.80 24.77
N ASN A 395 -16.71 16.39 25.92
CA ASN A 395 -18.07 15.89 26.13
C ASN A 395 -18.74 16.66 27.30
N ARG A 396 -19.82 16.12 27.86
CA ARG A 396 -20.57 16.70 28.99
C ARG A 396 -20.59 15.78 30.21
N LEU A 397 -19.59 14.92 30.34
CA LEU A 397 -19.55 13.93 31.41
C LEU A 397 -19.37 14.64 32.76
N GLY A 398 -20.27 14.39 33.70
CA GLY A 398 -20.14 14.84 35.09
C GLY A 398 -19.49 13.82 36.02
N GLU A 399 -19.51 12.55 35.62
CA GLU A 399 -18.98 11.41 36.36
C GLU A 399 -18.57 10.30 35.39
N LEU A 400 -17.71 9.39 35.86
CA LEU A 400 -17.39 8.15 35.17
C LEU A 400 -17.02 7.08 36.19
N ASP A 401 -17.76 5.97 36.19
CA ASP A 401 -17.48 4.80 37.02
C ASP A 401 -16.58 3.83 36.25
N LEU A 402 -15.38 3.58 36.78
CA LEU A 402 -14.40 2.63 36.24
C LEU A 402 -14.21 1.41 37.15
N SER A 403 -15.09 1.20 38.13
CA SER A 403 -15.01 0.08 39.07
C SER A 403 -14.96 -1.28 38.38
N ALA A 404 -15.62 -1.45 37.23
CA ALA A 404 -15.59 -2.68 36.44
C ALA A 404 -14.42 -2.77 35.44
N ASN A 405 -13.79 -1.64 35.08
CA ASN A 405 -12.83 -1.54 33.97
C ASN A 405 -11.38 -1.73 34.46
N LYS A 406 -11.09 -2.90 35.02
CA LYS A 406 -9.81 -3.23 35.67
C LYS A 406 -8.58 -3.28 34.74
N LYS A 407 -8.77 -3.13 33.42
CA LYS A 407 -7.69 -3.16 32.44
C LYS A 407 -7.33 -1.80 31.87
N VAL A 408 -7.97 -0.72 32.32
CA VAL A 408 -7.72 0.63 31.83
C VAL A 408 -6.30 1.05 32.19
N GLN A 409 -5.57 1.48 31.18
CA GLN A 409 -4.16 1.88 31.23
C GLN A 409 -3.95 3.31 30.76
N GLY A 410 -4.89 3.91 30.04
CA GLY A 410 -4.87 5.31 29.66
C GLY A 410 -6.28 5.89 29.60
N LEU A 411 -6.42 7.16 29.99
CA LEU A 411 -7.69 7.85 30.12
C LEU A 411 -7.54 9.33 29.75
N SER A 412 -8.35 9.79 28.81
CA SER A 412 -8.42 11.18 28.35
C SER A 412 -9.85 11.70 28.54
N LEU A 413 -10.00 12.73 29.37
CA LEU A 413 -11.28 13.27 29.86
C LEU A 413 -11.31 14.80 29.92
N GLN A 414 -10.31 15.51 29.38
CA GLN A 414 -10.28 16.97 29.39
C GLN A 414 -11.56 17.59 28.83
N ASN A 415 -11.85 18.82 29.24
CA ASN A 415 -13.01 19.58 28.77
C ASN A 415 -14.35 18.83 28.95
N ASN A 416 -14.54 18.21 30.11
CA ASN A 416 -15.83 17.68 30.58
C ASN A 416 -16.35 18.49 31.78
N GLU A 417 -17.44 18.05 32.39
CA GLU A 417 -18.20 18.77 33.44
C GLU A 417 -18.04 18.13 34.84
N PHE A 418 -16.91 17.46 35.12
CA PHE A 418 -16.70 16.81 36.42
C PHE A 418 -16.57 17.85 37.54
N ALA A 419 -17.33 17.63 38.62
CA ALA A 419 -17.07 18.31 39.89
C ALA A 419 -15.81 17.75 40.57
N LEU A 420 -15.20 18.52 41.47
CA LEU A 420 -14.01 18.11 42.22
C LEU A 420 -14.19 16.75 42.92
N GLN A 421 -15.36 16.52 43.55
CA GLN A 421 -15.64 15.25 44.21
C GLN A 421 -15.68 14.08 43.21
N ALA A 422 -16.33 14.26 42.05
CA ALA A 422 -16.39 13.24 41.02
C ALA A 422 -14.99 12.89 40.45
N MET A 423 -14.11 13.88 40.30
CA MET A 423 -12.70 13.64 39.93
C MET A 423 -11.97 12.82 41.00
N ASN A 424 -12.16 13.14 42.29
CA ASN A 424 -11.56 12.38 43.38
C ASN A 424 -12.09 10.94 43.46
N ASP A 425 -13.40 10.75 43.26
CA ASP A 425 -14.02 9.43 43.23
C ASP A 425 -13.48 8.58 42.07
N LEU A 426 -13.34 9.17 40.87
CA LEU A 426 -12.70 8.55 39.71
C LEU A 426 -11.25 8.14 40.03
N ILE A 427 -10.45 9.05 40.59
CA ILE A 427 -9.04 8.79 40.97
C ILE A 427 -8.95 7.64 41.98
N GLY A 428 -9.87 7.59 42.95
CA GLY A 428 -9.99 6.51 43.92
C GLY A 428 -10.13 5.14 43.25
N GLN A 429 -10.84 5.06 42.12
CA GLN A 429 -11.12 3.84 41.37
C GLN A 429 -10.02 3.42 40.37
N LEU A 430 -9.09 4.32 40.03
CA LEU A 430 -8.01 4.04 39.07
C LEU A 430 -7.18 2.80 39.47
N GLN A 431 -6.71 2.06 38.48
CA GLN A 431 -5.86 0.89 38.67
C GLN A 431 -4.40 1.29 38.84
N ASP A 432 -3.58 0.42 39.44
CA ASP A 432 -2.12 0.57 39.44
C ASP A 432 -1.57 0.22 38.07
N VAL A 433 -0.97 1.20 37.40
CA VAL A 433 -0.38 1.09 36.05
C VAL A 433 1.14 1.14 36.07
N SER A 434 1.78 1.13 37.24
CA SER A 434 3.25 1.19 37.38
C SER A 434 3.97 0.07 36.64
N GLY A 435 3.34 -1.11 36.54
CA GLY A 435 3.84 -2.29 35.82
C GLY A 435 3.58 -2.31 34.31
N VAL A 436 2.84 -1.34 33.74
CA VAL A 436 2.44 -1.35 32.32
C VAL A 436 3.61 -0.97 31.43
N THR A 437 4.24 -1.91 30.71
CA THR A 437 5.36 -1.58 29.81
C THR A 437 4.98 -0.59 28.73
N ILE A 438 5.76 0.49 28.59
CA ILE A 438 5.63 1.46 27.50
C ILE A 438 6.46 0.99 26.30
N ASN A 439 5.84 0.95 25.13
CA ASN A 439 6.44 0.60 23.85
C ASN A 439 5.89 1.51 22.73
N ASP A 440 6.35 1.32 21.49
CA ASP A 440 5.93 2.15 20.36
C ASP A 440 4.42 2.15 20.08
N TYR A 441 3.69 1.11 20.48
CA TYR A 441 2.24 1.03 20.28
C TYR A 441 1.46 1.89 21.28
N ASN A 442 1.94 1.99 22.52
CA ASN A 442 1.18 2.61 23.60
C ASN A 442 1.80 3.88 24.19
N ARG A 443 3.01 4.26 23.77
CA ARG A 443 3.74 5.44 24.27
C ARG A 443 2.98 6.75 24.25
N ALA A 444 1.98 6.90 23.37
CA ALA A 444 1.21 8.13 23.24
C ALA A 444 0.10 8.27 24.29
N TRP A 445 -0.27 7.18 24.98
CA TRP A 445 -1.50 7.14 25.77
C TRP A 445 -1.39 6.30 27.06
N ALA A 446 -0.47 5.35 27.12
CA ALA A 446 -0.29 4.49 28.29
C ALA A 446 0.17 5.29 29.50
N ARG A 447 -0.44 4.97 30.64
CA ARG A 447 -0.29 5.61 31.94
C ARG A 447 -0.71 7.08 31.96
N ILE A 448 -1.36 7.60 30.92
CA ILE A 448 -1.81 9.00 30.88
C ILE A 448 -3.20 9.10 31.49
N LEU A 449 -3.34 10.02 32.45
CA LEU A 449 -4.62 10.52 32.93
C LEU A 449 -4.70 12.01 32.58
N ASN A 450 -5.49 12.36 31.57
CA ASN A 450 -5.76 13.76 31.25
C ASN A 450 -7.13 14.17 31.78
N ILE A 451 -7.12 15.02 32.78
CA ILE A 451 -8.32 15.59 33.43
C ILE A 451 -8.24 17.12 33.41
N THR A 452 -7.71 17.69 32.32
CA THR A 452 -7.61 19.15 32.18
C THR A 452 -9.01 19.76 32.08
N MET A 453 -9.54 20.21 33.22
CA MET A 453 -10.87 20.82 33.38
C MET A 453 -10.89 21.67 34.68
N PRO A 454 -11.94 22.46 34.95
CA PRO A 454 -12.01 23.30 36.16
C PRO A 454 -11.77 22.50 37.45
N ASP A 455 -11.04 23.11 38.40
CA ASP A 455 -10.65 22.54 39.71
C ASP A 455 -9.79 21.25 39.66
N ALA A 456 -9.30 20.83 38.49
CA ALA A 456 -8.47 19.63 38.37
C ALA A 456 -7.13 19.71 39.11
N ASP A 457 -6.61 20.92 39.34
CA ASP A 457 -5.43 21.17 40.16
C ASP A 457 -5.65 20.88 41.66
N LYS A 458 -6.91 20.84 42.10
CA LYS A 458 -7.32 20.53 43.48
C LYS A 458 -7.68 19.07 43.70
N ALA A 459 -7.74 18.27 42.64
CA ALA A 459 -8.05 16.84 42.74
C ALA A 459 -6.90 16.06 43.43
N ASP A 460 -7.17 14.83 43.85
CA ASP A 460 -6.20 13.95 44.55
C ASP A 460 -5.13 13.38 43.60
N ILE A 461 -4.34 14.27 43.01
CA ILE A 461 -3.30 13.92 42.03
C ILE A 461 -2.23 13.01 42.64
N ALA A 462 -1.99 13.11 43.95
CA ALA A 462 -1.04 12.28 44.68
C ALA A 462 -1.42 10.80 44.61
N THR A 463 -2.70 10.46 44.83
CA THR A 463 -3.20 9.08 44.73
C THR A 463 -3.04 8.52 43.32
N ALA A 464 -3.37 9.30 42.28
CA ALA A 464 -3.18 8.87 40.89
C ALA A 464 -1.69 8.62 40.57
N LYS A 465 -0.78 9.52 40.97
CA LYS A 465 0.66 9.35 40.77
C LYS A 465 1.23 8.15 41.53
N ALA A 466 0.75 7.88 42.74
CA ALA A 466 1.15 6.71 43.53
C ALA A 466 0.80 5.40 42.82
N LYS A 467 -0.29 5.38 42.04
CA LYS A 467 -0.71 4.28 41.17
C LYS A 467 0.01 4.25 39.81
N GLY A 468 1.06 5.07 39.61
CA GLY A 468 1.88 5.07 38.39
C GLY A 468 1.35 5.92 37.24
N TRP A 469 0.30 6.73 37.44
CA TRP A 469 -0.26 7.60 36.40
C TRP A 469 0.56 8.87 36.19
N THR A 470 0.73 9.24 34.93
CA THR A 470 1.17 10.57 34.50
C THR A 470 -0.07 11.43 34.34
N VAL A 471 -0.27 12.34 35.27
CA VAL A 471 -1.51 13.14 35.37
C VAL A 471 -1.32 14.52 34.76
N ILE A 472 -2.27 14.93 33.92
CA ILE A 472 -2.31 16.22 33.22
C ILE A 472 -3.56 16.98 33.67
N THR A 473 -3.37 18.17 34.26
CA THR A 473 -4.44 19.00 34.86
C THR A 473 -4.46 20.46 34.40
N GLY A 474 -3.40 20.95 33.76
CA GLY A 474 -3.26 22.36 33.37
C GLY A 474 -3.62 22.61 31.91
N ALA A 475 -4.00 23.86 31.58
CA ALA A 475 -4.17 24.30 30.19
C ALA A 475 -2.88 24.04 29.42
N THR A 476 -2.84 22.97 28.62
CA THR A 476 -1.69 22.72 27.77
C THR A 476 -1.78 23.67 26.57
N THR A 477 -1.17 24.85 26.70
CA THR A 477 -0.43 25.41 25.58
C THR A 477 0.62 24.38 25.17
N GLY A 478 0.27 23.48 24.24
CA GLY A 478 1.22 22.57 23.61
C GLY A 478 0.83 21.10 23.48
N ILE A 479 -0.30 20.64 24.05
CA ILE A 479 -0.79 19.26 23.81
C ILE A 479 -2.29 19.23 23.46
N GLY A 480 -3.07 20.26 23.82
CA GLY A 480 -4.49 20.40 23.45
C GLY A 480 -4.82 21.34 22.28
N LYS A 481 -3.82 21.93 21.61
CA LYS A 481 -4.00 22.53 20.28
C LYS A 481 -3.39 21.61 19.22
N MET A 482 -3.84 20.36 19.22
CA MET A 482 -3.57 19.42 18.12
C MET A 482 -4.80 19.41 17.21
N ILE A 483 -4.70 20.27 16.19
CA ILE A 483 -5.34 20.14 14.87
C ILE A 483 -6.84 20.46 14.82
N THR A 484 -7.19 21.72 15.12
CA THR A 484 -8.23 22.37 14.32
C THR A 484 -7.55 22.81 13.02
N GLU A 485 -7.92 22.12 11.93
CA GLU A 485 -7.43 22.31 10.56
C GLU A 485 -5.97 21.91 10.28
N GLN A 486 -5.82 20.76 9.60
CA GLN A 486 -4.66 20.32 8.83
C GLN A 486 -3.34 20.09 9.57
N GLU A 487 -3.15 18.90 10.17
CA GLU A 487 -1.85 18.23 10.29
C GLU A 487 -2.02 16.79 10.83
N GLU A 488 -2.65 15.91 10.04
CA GLU A 488 -2.59 14.47 10.34
C GLU A 488 -1.26 13.90 9.83
N VAL A 489 -0.43 13.42 10.74
CA VAL A 489 0.70 12.55 10.39
C VAL A 489 0.13 11.16 10.10
N TYR A 490 -0.05 10.87 8.82
CA TYR A 490 -0.52 9.58 8.35
C TYR A 490 0.48 8.47 8.71
N PRO A 491 0.04 7.32 9.25
CA PRO A 491 0.67 6.07 8.90
C PRO A 491 0.39 5.83 7.41
N ILE A 492 1.37 6.13 6.55
CA ILE A 492 1.31 5.72 5.15
C ILE A 492 1.45 4.18 5.17
N TYR A 493 0.33 3.48 5.04
CA TYR A 493 0.34 2.04 4.81
C TYR A 493 0.73 1.79 3.36
N TYR A 494 1.96 1.36 3.13
CA TYR A 494 2.34 0.83 1.83
C TYR A 494 1.87 -0.62 1.73
N VAL A 495 1.02 -0.91 0.75
CA VAL A 495 0.78 -2.29 0.33
C VAL A 495 1.83 -2.62 -0.70
N THR A 496 2.80 -3.43 -0.33
CA THR A 496 3.76 -3.96 -1.29
C THR A 496 3.07 -4.98 -2.19
N PRO A 497 3.62 -5.27 -3.39
CA PRO A 497 3.08 -6.29 -4.29
C PRO A 497 2.94 -7.71 -3.71
N ALA A 498 3.47 -7.95 -2.49
CA ALA A 498 3.41 -9.23 -1.78
C ALA A 498 2.28 -9.32 -0.72
N GLY A 499 1.43 -8.29 -0.58
CA GLY A 499 0.30 -8.33 0.38
C GLY A 499 0.71 -8.29 1.86
N ILE A 500 1.98 -7.99 2.17
CA ILE A 500 2.46 -7.83 3.55
C ILE A 500 2.23 -6.38 4.00
N ILE A 501 1.54 -6.22 5.13
CA ILE A 501 1.42 -4.94 5.84
C ILE A 501 2.79 -4.64 6.47
N SER A 502 3.62 -3.84 5.79
CA SER A 502 4.90 -3.35 6.34
C SER A 502 4.73 -1.93 6.88
N ARG A 503 5.26 -1.68 8.09
CA ARG A 503 5.23 -0.37 8.78
C ARG A 503 6.45 0.53 8.49
N GLN A 504 7.32 0.19 7.53
CA GLN A 504 8.55 0.97 7.31
C GLN A 504 8.57 1.70 5.96
N PRO A 505 8.89 3.01 5.93
CA PRO A 505 9.17 3.73 4.69
C PRO A 505 10.44 3.17 4.04
N SER A 506 10.49 3.14 2.70
CA SER A 506 11.72 2.82 1.97
C SER A 506 12.79 3.89 2.25
N LYS A 507 14.06 3.45 2.43
CA LYS A 507 15.21 4.35 2.59
C LYS A 507 15.30 5.30 1.39
N GLY A 508 15.30 6.61 1.64
CA GLY A 508 15.36 7.62 0.58
C GLY A 508 14.94 9.04 1.01
N ILE A 509 15.16 10.01 0.10
CA ILE A 509 14.72 11.40 0.27
C ILE A 509 13.27 11.51 -0.20
N ASN A 510 12.34 11.59 0.74
CA ASN A 510 10.92 11.80 0.50
C ASN A 510 10.63 13.31 0.49
N ILE A 511 9.82 13.78 -0.47
CA ILE A 511 9.35 15.17 -0.49
C ILE A 511 7.90 15.17 -0.01
N VAL A 512 7.69 15.60 1.23
CA VAL A 512 6.36 15.74 1.82
C VAL A 512 5.81 17.08 1.36
N ARG A 513 4.68 17.05 0.62
CA ARG A 513 3.96 18.26 0.23
C ARG A 513 2.80 18.49 1.20
N TYR A 514 2.81 19.62 1.85
CA TYR A 514 1.79 20.02 2.81
C TYR A 514 0.59 20.63 2.09
N SER A 515 -0.58 20.59 2.73
CA SER A 515 -1.83 21.18 2.24
C SER A 515 -1.75 22.69 2.00
N ASN A 516 -0.82 23.38 2.68
CA ASN A 516 -0.49 24.79 2.44
C ASN A 516 0.42 25.02 1.20
N GLY A 517 0.72 23.97 0.43
CA GLY A 517 1.52 24.03 -0.79
C GLY A 517 3.03 23.98 -0.58
N THR A 518 3.52 24.02 0.67
CA THR A 518 4.95 23.92 0.97
C THR A 518 5.45 22.49 0.82
N THR A 519 6.74 22.32 0.57
CA THR A 519 7.38 21.00 0.46
C THR A 519 8.56 20.90 1.43
N ARG A 520 8.65 19.80 2.19
CA ARG A 520 9.82 19.48 3.01
C ARG A 520 10.47 18.19 2.56
N LYS A 521 11.80 18.23 2.41
CA LYS A 521 12.62 17.03 2.22
C LYS A 521 12.76 16.32 3.57
N VAL A 522 12.33 15.07 3.62
CA VAL A 522 12.48 14.16 4.75
C VAL A 522 13.35 13.00 4.29
N VAL A 523 14.48 12.81 4.96
CA VAL A 523 15.37 11.68 4.68
C VAL A 523 15.08 10.62 5.73
N PHE A 524 14.65 9.44 5.28
CA PHE A 524 14.53 8.24 6.14
C PHE A 524 15.75 7.33 5.97
#